data_AF-A0A512DRZ6-F1
#
_entry.id   AF-A0A512DRZ6-F1
#
_cell.length_a   1.000
_cell.length_b   1.000
_cell.length_c   1.000
_cell.angle_alpha   90.00
_cell.angle_beta   90.00
_cell.angle_gamma   90.00
#
_symmetry.space_group_name_H-M   'P 1'
#
loop_
_entity.id
_entity.type
_entity.pdbx_description
1 polymer ?
#
loop_
_entity_poly.entity_id
_entity_poly.type
_entity_poly.pdbx_seq_one_letter_code
_entity_poly.pdbx_strand_id
1 'polypeptide(L)'
;MSDQGSRAATGEEEFIRVVDTSGELMGEFPSSRIAREFARRMIEARKASTLIVEWSKHGRRGQLAITRRTVDAADRRLQELKHQNERRARRWANLISGIAVAVIGMLALLNVAGAYLEARQVRPGQSVVQTRTGG
;
A
#
# COMPACT_ATOMS: atom_id res chain seq x y z
N MET A 1 -56.83 -27.58 23.72
CA MET A 1 -57.09 -26.16 23.44
C MET A 1 -56.07 -25.35 24.20
N SER A 2 -55.21 -24.69 23.42
CA SER A 2 -54.41 -23.47 23.65
C SER A 2 -53.62 -23.32 24.96
N ASP A 3 -52.30 -23.45 24.93
CA ASP A 3 -51.29 -22.45 24.55
C ASP A 3 -50.94 -21.49 25.70
N GLN A 4 -49.70 -21.57 26.16
CA GLN A 4 -48.95 -20.37 26.55
C GLN A 4 -47.47 -20.70 26.53
N GLY A 5 -46.88 -20.48 25.35
CA GLY A 5 -45.46 -20.45 25.12
C GLY A 5 -44.75 -19.61 26.17
N SER A 6 -43.72 -20.22 26.76
CA SER A 6 -42.80 -19.54 27.66
C SER A 6 -41.99 -18.54 26.84
N ARG A 7 -42.54 -17.32 26.79
CA ARG A 7 -41.87 -16.01 26.72
C ARG A 7 -40.51 -15.99 26.02
N ALA A 8 -40.56 -15.58 24.76
CA ALA A 8 -39.48 -14.84 24.13
C ALA A 8 -39.12 -13.62 24.99
N ALA A 9 -37.96 -13.64 25.62
CA ALA A 9 -37.30 -12.45 26.13
C ALA A 9 -35.82 -12.77 26.37
N THR A 10 -34.94 -12.37 25.43
CA THR A 10 -33.62 -11.81 25.75
C THR A 10 -32.99 -11.23 24.47
N GLY A 11 -32.86 -9.90 24.45
CA GLY A 11 -31.96 -9.07 23.65
C GLY A 11 -31.59 -9.50 22.23
N GLU A 12 -31.99 -8.73 21.23
CA GLU A 12 -31.22 -8.60 19.99
C GLU A 12 -29.87 -7.91 20.28
N GLU A 13 -29.01 -8.54 21.07
CA GLU A 13 -27.64 -8.08 21.22
C GLU A 13 -26.90 -8.32 19.91
N GLU A 14 -26.26 -7.28 19.40
CA GLU A 14 -25.38 -7.40 18.25
C GLU A 14 -24.19 -8.27 18.64
N PHE A 15 -24.13 -9.48 18.10
CA PHE A 15 -23.05 -10.40 18.38
C PHE A 15 -22.27 -10.70 17.11
N ILE A 16 -20.98 -10.99 17.29
CA ILE A 16 -20.11 -11.46 16.23
C ILE A 16 -19.26 -12.57 16.81
N ARG A 17 -19.49 -13.79 16.35
CA ARG A 17 -18.84 -14.98 16.89
C ARG A 17 -18.23 -15.82 15.79
N VAL A 18 -17.19 -16.56 16.15
CA VAL A 18 -16.52 -17.50 15.26
C VAL A 18 -16.80 -18.89 15.80
N VAL A 19 -17.31 -19.75 14.94
CA VAL A 19 -17.58 -21.15 15.25
C VAL A 19 -16.81 -22.07 14.30
N ASP A 20 -16.46 -23.25 14.77
CA ASP A 20 -15.95 -24.31 13.89
C ASP A 20 -17.11 -24.99 13.14
N THR A 21 -16.78 -25.85 12.18
CA THR A 21 -17.67 -26.70 11.40
C THR A 21 -18.58 -27.60 12.24
N SER A 22 -18.20 -27.92 13.48
CA SER A 22 -19.01 -28.62 14.47
C SER A 22 -20.07 -27.74 15.14
N GLY A 23 -20.02 -26.42 14.95
CA GLY A 23 -20.83 -25.44 15.68
C GLY A 23 -20.23 -25.04 17.04
N GLU A 24 -19.04 -25.53 17.38
CA GLU A 24 -18.34 -25.15 18.62
C GLU A 24 -17.87 -23.70 18.57
N LEU A 25 -18.14 -22.95 19.64
CA LEU A 25 -17.74 -21.55 19.78
C LEU A 25 -16.23 -21.45 19.98
N MET A 26 -15.55 -20.82 19.03
CA MET A 26 -14.11 -20.55 19.09
C MET A 26 -13.80 -19.18 19.69
N GLY A 27 -14.74 -18.24 19.62
CA GLY A 27 -14.60 -16.93 20.23
C GLY A 27 -15.69 -15.94 19.82
N GLU A 28 -15.89 -14.94 20.66
CA GLU A 28 -16.80 -13.83 20.43
C GLU A 28 -16.01 -12.52 20.38
N PHE A 29 -16.39 -11.63 19.46
CA PHE A 29 -15.61 -10.45 19.13
C PHE A 29 -16.51 -9.22 19.02
N PRO A 30 -16.01 -8.03 19.37
CA PRO A 30 -16.76 -6.79 19.25
C PRO A 30 -16.88 -6.28 17.80
N SER A 31 -16.18 -6.91 16.84
CA SER A 31 -16.14 -6.47 15.45
C SER A 31 -15.94 -7.61 14.45
N SER A 32 -16.62 -7.52 13.31
CA SER A 32 -16.49 -8.47 12.18
C SER A 32 -15.11 -8.43 11.56
N ARG A 33 -14.38 -7.33 11.70
CA ARG A 33 -12.98 -7.25 11.26
C ARG A 33 -12.11 -8.16 12.12
N ILE A 34 -12.26 -8.10 13.44
CA ILE A 34 -11.45 -8.88 14.39
C ILE A 34 -11.81 -10.37 14.27
N ALA A 35 -13.11 -10.70 14.18
CA ALA A 35 -13.55 -12.08 13.99
C ALA A 35 -12.99 -12.72 12.71
N ARG A 36 -12.99 -11.98 11.60
CA ARG A 36 -12.42 -12.45 10.33
C ARG A 36 -10.89 -12.59 10.40
N GLU A 37 -10.21 -11.66 11.04
CA GLU A 37 -8.75 -11.72 11.23
C GLU A 37 -8.36 -12.91 12.12
N PHE A 38 -9.11 -13.17 13.19
CA PHE A 38 -8.94 -14.34 14.04
C PHE A 38 -9.12 -15.64 13.24
N ALA A 39 -10.24 -15.75 12.50
CA ALA A 39 -10.51 -16.93 11.70
C ALA A 39 -9.43 -17.16 10.63
N ARG A 40 -8.96 -16.09 9.98
CA ARG A 40 -7.85 -16.14 9.03
C ARG A 40 -6.57 -16.65 9.70
N ARG A 41 -6.16 -16.07 10.83
CA ARG A 41 -4.95 -16.49 11.56
C ARG A 41 -5.01 -17.93 12.04
N MET A 42 -6.17 -18.41 12.49
CA MET A 42 -6.36 -19.79 12.90
C MET A 42 -6.17 -20.77 11.71
N ILE A 43 -6.65 -20.38 10.53
CA ILE A 43 -6.48 -21.15 9.30
C ILE A 43 -5.04 -21.11 8.80
N GLU A 44 -4.38 -19.95 8.84
CA GLU A 44 -2.95 -19.79 8.50
C GLU A 44 -2.06 -20.62 9.44
N ALA A 45 -2.36 -20.62 10.73
CA ALA A 45 -1.67 -21.43 11.74
C ALA A 45 -2.01 -22.94 11.65
N ARG A 46 -2.84 -23.35 10.67
CA ARG A 46 -3.32 -24.72 10.45
C ARG A 46 -4.05 -25.33 11.67
N LYS A 47 -4.61 -24.48 12.53
CA LYS A 47 -5.41 -24.91 13.68
C LYS A 47 -6.85 -25.27 13.30
N ALA A 48 -7.34 -24.72 12.19
CA ALA A 48 -8.64 -25.03 11.61
C ALA A 48 -8.56 -25.04 10.08
N SER A 49 -9.45 -25.79 9.42
CA SER A 49 -9.54 -25.82 7.95
C SER A 49 -10.60 -24.87 7.40
N THR A 50 -11.68 -24.72 8.17
CA THR A 50 -12.84 -23.86 7.88
C THR A 50 -13.34 -23.29 9.20
N LEU A 51 -13.62 -21.99 9.23
CA LEU A 51 -14.25 -21.33 10.35
C LEU A 51 -15.41 -20.49 9.84
N ILE A 52 -16.51 -20.47 10.58
CA ILE A 52 -17.71 -19.73 10.23
C ILE A 52 -17.79 -18.53 11.15
N VAL A 53 -17.77 -17.34 10.55
CA VAL A 53 -18.02 -16.09 11.27
C VAL A 53 -19.52 -15.83 11.20
N GLU A 54 -20.20 -15.90 12.33
CA GLU A 54 -21.61 -15.55 12.46
C GLU A 54 -21.74 -14.14 13.02
N TRP A 55 -22.70 -13.38 12.52
CA TRP A 55 -23.01 -12.06 13.07
C TRP A 55 -24.50 -11.82 13.13
N SER A 56 -24.90 -10.99 14.09
CA SER A 56 -26.22 -10.37 14.17
C SER A 56 -26.03 -8.88 14.28
N LYS A 57 -26.65 -8.11 13.37
CA LYS A 57 -26.57 -6.65 13.36
C LYS A 57 -27.94 -6.08 12.98
N HIS A 58 -28.52 -5.23 13.83
CA HIS A 58 -29.84 -4.61 13.60
C HIS A 58 -30.92 -5.63 13.15
N GLY A 59 -31.07 -6.73 13.89
CA GLY A 59 -32.03 -7.79 13.57
C GLY A 59 -31.69 -8.65 12.34
N ARG A 60 -30.60 -8.37 11.61
CA ARG A 60 -30.13 -9.20 10.50
C ARG A 60 -29.03 -10.14 10.95
N ARG A 61 -29.24 -11.44 10.71
CA ARG A 61 -28.23 -12.47 10.92
C ARG A 61 -27.55 -12.84 9.61
N GLY A 62 -26.26 -13.09 9.67
CA GLY A 62 -25.49 -13.58 8.52
C GLY A 62 -24.34 -14.47 8.98
N GLN A 63 -23.83 -15.24 8.03
CA GLN A 63 -22.71 -16.13 8.23
C GLN A 63 -21.72 -16.01 7.06
N LEU A 64 -20.44 -16.14 7.36
CA LEU A 64 -19.35 -16.12 6.39
C LEU A 64 -18.41 -17.28 6.70
N ALA A 65 -18.37 -18.25 5.81
CA ALA A 65 -17.39 -19.32 5.87
C ALA A 65 -16.04 -18.81 5.35
N ILE A 66 -15.05 -18.78 6.24
CA ILE A 66 -13.65 -18.58 5.88
C ILE A 66 -13.02 -19.96 5.77
N THR A 67 -12.55 -20.27 4.58
CA THR A 67 -11.88 -21.54 4.29
C THR A 67 -10.42 -21.29 3.94
N ARG A 68 -9.60 -22.33 4.07
CA ARG A 68 -8.21 -22.29 3.60
C ARG A 68 -8.06 -21.80 2.16
N ARG A 69 -8.94 -22.25 1.26
CA ARG A 69 -8.93 -21.81 -0.15
C ARG A 69 -9.17 -20.31 -0.29
N THR A 70 -10.08 -19.75 0.50
CA THR A 70 -10.37 -18.30 0.46
C THR A 70 -9.22 -17.47 1.01
N VAL A 71 -8.52 -17.97 2.04
CA VAL A 71 -7.33 -17.31 2.59
C VAL A 71 -6.18 -17.36 1.57
N ASP A 72 -5.90 -18.54 1.00
CA ASP A 72 -4.85 -18.70 -0.02
C ASP A 72 -5.11 -17.82 -1.26
N ALA A 73 -6.37 -17.70 -1.68
CA ALA A 73 -6.75 -16.83 -2.80
C ALA A 73 -6.57 -15.34 -2.47
N ALA A 74 -6.88 -14.92 -1.24
CA ALA A 74 -6.65 -13.56 -0.78
C ALA A 74 -5.15 -13.22 -0.72
N ASP A 75 -4.33 -14.16 -0.24
CA ASP A 75 -2.87 -14.00 -0.18
C ASP A 75 -2.25 -13.89 -1.57
N ARG A 76 -2.67 -14.72 -2.53
CA ARG A 76 -2.21 -14.62 -3.92
C ARG A 76 -2.53 -13.26 -4.53
N ARG A 77 -3.75 -12.74 -4.31
CA ARG A 77 -4.15 -11.40 -4.79
C ARG A 77 -3.31 -10.30 -4.13
N LEU A 78 -3.04 -10.41 -2.83
CA LEU A 78 -2.17 -9.47 -2.12
C LEU A 78 -0.74 -9.48 -2.67
N GLN A 79 -0.18 -10.66 -2.94
CA GLN A 79 1.15 -10.78 -3.54
C GLN A 79 1.21 -10.19 -4.94
N GLU A 80 0.18 -10.42 -5.76
CA GLU A 80 0.08 -9.86 -7.10
C GLU A 80 0.01 -8.33 -7.06
N LEU A 81 -0.83 -7.76 -6.18
CA LEU A 81 -0.91 -6.31 -5.97
C LEU A 81 0.42 -5.74 -5.49
N LYS A 82 1.12 -6.43 -4.59
CA LYS A 82 2.45 -6.03 -4.11
C LYS A 82 3.46 -6.00 -5.27
N HIS A 83 3.49 -7.05 -6.09
CA HIS A 83 4.35 -7.12 -7.28
C HIS A 83 4.07 -5.99 -8.28
N GLN A 84 2.79 -5.69 -8.52
CA GLN A 84 2.40 -4.58 -9.40
C GLN A 84 2.84 -3.24 -8.82
N ASN A 85 2.69 -3.04 -7.51
CA ASN A 85 3.08 -1.80 -6.85
C ASN A 85 4.60 -1.62 -6.85
N GLU A 86 5.37 -2.67 -6.59
CA GLU A 86 6.84 -2.64 -6.69
C GLU A 86 7.31 -2.30 -8.09
N ARG A 87 6.69 -2.87 -9.13
CA ARG A 87 6.99 -2.52 -10.53
C ARG A 87 6.70 -1.05 -10.83
N ARG A 88 5.57 -0.52 -10.32
CA ARG A 88 5.23 0.90 -10.46
C ARG A 88 6.24 1.78 -9.75
N ALA A 89 6.59 1.48 -8.50
CA ALA A 89 7.57 2.23 -7.72
C ALA A 89 8.93 2.30 -8.42
N ARG A 90 9.41 1.19 -8.99
CA ARG A 90 10.66 1.16 -9.77
C ARG A 90 10.60 2.05 -11.01
N ARG A 91 9.48 2.06 -11.75
CA ARG A 91 9.32 2.95 -12.92
C ARG A 91 9.38 4.42 -12.52
N TRP A 92 8.70 4.78 -11.43
CA TRP A 92 8.77 6.15 -10.90
C TRP A 92 10.17 6.54 -10.48
N ALA A 93 10.90 5.66 -9.78
CA ALA A 93 12.29 5.89 -9.40
C ALA A 93 13.19 6.11 -10.63
N ASN A 94 13.04 5.29 -11.68
CA ASN A 94 13.82 5.44 -12.92
C ASN A 94 13.52 6.76 -13.64
N LEU A 95 12.25 7.19 -13.68
CA LEU A 95 11.86 8.47 -14.28
C LEU A 95 12.48 9.65 -13.53
N ILE A 96 12.41 9.63 -12.20
CA ILE A 96 13.01 10.68 -11.36
C ILE A 96 14.52 10.73 -11.59
N SER A 97 15.19 9.58 -11.64
CA SER A 97 16.62 9.51 -11.94
C SER A 97 16.96 10.06 -13.33
N GLY A 98 16.16 9.75 -14.35
CA GLY A 98 16.35 10.27 -15.70
C GLY A 98 16.19 11.80 -15.78
N ILE A 99 15.18 12.35 -15.10
CA ILE A 99 14.99 13.80 -15.00
C ILE A 99 16.18 14.45 -14.30
N ALA A 100 16.66 13.87 -13.19
CA ALA A 100 17.83 14.40 -12.48
C ALA A 100 19.06 14.46 -13.38
N VAL A 101 19.36 13.40 -14.13
CA VAL A 101 20.48 13.37 -15.08
C VAL A 101 20.31 14.42 -16.17
N ALA A 102 19.10 14.58 -16.73
CA ALA A 102 18.82 15.58 -17.75
C ALA A 102 19.02 17.02 -17.23
N VAL A 103 18.55 17.31 -16.01
CA VAL A 103 18.72 18.63 -15.37
C VAL A 103 20.19 18.91 -15.09
N ILE A 104 20.94 17.95 -14.55
CA ILE A 104 22.38 18.09 -14.32
C ILE A 104 23.12 18.36 -15.63
N GLY A 105 22.81 17.60 -16.68
CA GLY A 105 23.41 17.81 -18.00
C GLY A 105 23.09 19.18 -18.59
N MET A 106 21.84 19.64 -18.47
CA MET A 106 21.44 20.97 -18.92
C MET A 106 22.16 22.09 -18.17
N LEU A 107 22.27 21.99 -16.84
CA LEU A 107 23.01 22.95 -16.03
C LEU A 107 24.51 22.97 -16.37
N ALA A 108 25.11 21.81 -16.62
CA ALA A 108 26.51 21.72 -17.04
C ALA A 108 26.73 22.43 -18.39
N LEU A 109 25.85 22.21 -19.37
CA LEU A 109 25.93 22.89 -20.66
C LEU A 109 25.76 24.41 -20.54
N LEU A 110 24.82 24.87 -19.70
CA LEU A 110 24.63 26.29 -19.43
C LEU A 110 25.87 26.92 -18.78
N ASN A 111 26.50 26.24 -17.81
CA ASN A 111 27.73 26.72 -17.17
C ASN A 111 28.89 26.82 -18.17
N VAL A 112 29.06 25.83 -19.05
CA VAL A 112 30.10 25.87 -20.10
C VAL A 112 29.83 26.98 -21.10
N ALA A 113 28.58 27.17 -21.52
CA ALA A 113 28.20 28.25 -22.43
C ALA A 113 28.43 29.63 -21.79
N GLY A 114 28.09 29.80 -20.51
CA GLY A 114 28.35 31.02 -19.74
C GLY A 114 29.84 31.32 -19.65
N ALA A 115 30.65 30.33 -19.24
CA ALA A 115 32.10 30.47 -19.17
C ALA A 115 32.73 30.82 -20.53
N TYR A 116 32.22 30.23 -21.63
CA TYR A 116 32.67 30.55 -22.99
C TYR A 116 32.34 32.00 -23.39
N LEU A 117 31.13 32.49 -23.06
CA LEU A 117 30.74 33.88 -23.32
C LEU A 117 31.57 34.87 -22.50
N GLU A 118 31.80 34.60 -21.22
CA GLU A 118 32.66 35.42 -20.35
C GLU A 118 34.09 35.47 -20.89
N ALA A 119 34.69 34.33 -21.25
CA ALA A 119 36.03 34.29 -21.83
C ALA A 119 36.14 35.09 -23.14
N ARG A 120 35.06 35.16 -23.91
CA ARG A 120 34.98 35.96 -25.14
C ARG A 120 34.85 37.46 -24.86
N GLN A 121 34.19 37.85 -23.76
CA GLN A 121 34.05 39.25 -23.33
C GLN A 121 35.31 39.79 -22.66
N VAL A 122 36.14 38.94 -22.03
CA VAL A 122 37.42 39.32 -21.40
C VAL A 122 38.54 39.65 -22.42
N ARG A 123 38.25 39.64 -23.73
CA ARG A 123 39.08 40.30 -24.74
C ARG A 123 38.54 41.68 -25.17
N PRO A 124 38.71 42.74 -24.37
CA PRO A 124 38.84 44.09 -24.88
C PRO A 124 40.28 44.58 -24.60
N GLY A 125 41.05 44.78 -25.67
CA GLY A 125 42.27 45.61 -25.62
C GLY A 125 43.54 44.93 -25.11
N GLN A 126 44.24 44.22 -26.00
CA GLN A 126 45.69 44.37 -26.04
C GLN A 126 45.99 45.53 -26.99
N SER A 127 45.97 46.76 -26.47
CA SER A 127 46.67 47.86 -27.12
C SER A 127 48.16 47.54 -27.02
N VAL A 128 48.74 47.14 -28.15
CA VAL A 128 50.19 47.07 -28.31
C VAL A 128 50.71 48.51 -28.22
N VAL A 129 51.08 48.95 -27.01
CA VAL A 129 51.87 50.17 -26.83
C VAL A 129 53.28 49.83 -27.28
N GLN A 130 53.57 50.10 -28.55
CA GLN A 130 54.94 50.24 -29.06
C GLN A 130 55.60 51.40 -28.30
N THR A 131 56.37 51.09 -27.26
CA THR A 131 57.41 51.99 -26.76
C THR A 131 58.53 52.01 -27.78
N ARG A 132 58.46 52.96 -28.72
CA ARG A 132 59.56 53.27 -29.64
C ARG A 132 60.62 54.05 -28.85
N THR A 133 61.63 53.34 -28.37
CA THR A 133 62.92 53.91 -27.98
C THR A 133 63.70 54.33 -29.23
N GLY A 134 64.28 55.54 -29.21
CA GLY A 134 65.40 55.91 -30.07
C GLY A 134 65.15 57.08 -31.02
N GLY A 135 65.82 58.20 -30.75
CA GLY A 135 65.91 59.40 -31.59
C GLY A 135 66.36 60.60 -30.77
#